data_AF-A0A0S4JJ05-F1
#
_entry.id   AF-A0A0S4JJ05-F1
#
_cell.length_a   1.000
_cell.length_b   1.000
_cell.length_c   1.000
_cell.angle_alpha   90.00
_cell.angle_beta   90.00
_cell.angle_gamma   90.00
#
_symmetry.space_group_name_H-M   'P 1'
#
loop_
_entity.id
_entity.type
_entity.pdbx_description
1 polymer ?
#
loop_
_entity_poly.entity_id
_entity_poly.type
_entity_poly.pdbx_seq_one_letter_code
_entity_poly.pdbx_strand_id
1 'polypeptide(L)'
;ELLGHGTGKLFTEDEDGLNFNKDTVINPITKLPVATWYKKGETWGSKFGGLANAYEECRAEAVALFLGMERDLLQIFNVATTEVQDQVVHILWLNMIRAGLVGLEFYSPDLKQWRQAHMRARFCILQKLLLVPGFINIQHDAAGKALTVSIDVSRIRTEGRAAIGDLLTHLNVHKATANVVDGSKFFEELTAVSDEFVAIRATIMSLRKPRKQFVQAHTRLTADGKDVELVEFEGSVDGAIHALVERHRDIPLF
;
A
#
# COMPACT_ATOMS: atom_id res chain seq x y z
N GLU A 1 -7.89 -2.29 4.38
CA GLU A 1 -8.74 -1.88 5.53
C GLU A 1 -8.89 -2.95 6.60
N LEU A 2 -9.98 -3.74 6.63
CA LEU A 2 -10.36 -4.59 7.77
C LEU A 2 -9.26 -5.56 8.25
N LEU A 3 -8.78 -6.44 7.36
CA LEU A 3 -7.83 -7.49 7.72
C LEU A 3 -6.36 -7.05 7.60
N GLY A 4 -6.11 -5.93 6.91
CA GLY A 4 -4.83 -5.26 6.86
C GLY A 4 -4.65 -4.40 8.12
N HIS A 5 -5.01 -3.12 8.04
CA HIS A 5 -4.87 -2.14 9.13
C HIS A 5 -5.52 -2.57 10.45
N GLY A 6 -6.66 -3.27 10.41
CA GLY A 6 -7.36 -3.74 11.61
C GLY A 6 -6.69 -4.93 12.33
N THR A 7 -5.54 -5.41 11.87
CA THR A 7 -4.82 -6.55 12.48
C THR A 7 -3.41 -6.19 12.91
N GLY A 8 -2.87 -7.00 13.83
CA GLY A 8 -1.50 -6.87 14.35
C GLY A 8 -1.47 -6.22 15.74
N LYS A 9 -0.97 -6.96 16.73
CA LYS A 9 -0.80 -6.47 18.10
C LYS A 9 0.48 -5.63 18.20
N LEU A 10 0.44 -4.52 18.95
CA LEU A 10 1.63 -3.79 19.37
C LEU A 10 1.98 -4.22 20.80
N PHE A 11 3.24 -4.56 21.05
CA PHE A 11 3.72 -4.85 22.39
C PHE A 11 4.07 -3.55 23.09
N THR A 12 3.43 -3.28 24.22
CA THR A 12 3.55 -2.01 24.95
C THR A 12 3.86 -2.24 26.42
N GLU A 13 4.52 -1.26 27.02
CA GLU A 13 4.73 -1.14 28.47
C GLU A 13 4.11 0.18 28.95
N ASP A 14 3.16 0.08 29.86
CA ASP A 14 2.53 1.20 30.56
C ASP A 14 2.83 1.14 32.07
N GLU A 15 2.06 1.87 32.89
CA GLU A 15 2.24 1.88 34.34
C GLU A 15 1.89 0.54 35.00
N ASP A 16 1.02 -0.25 34.36
CA ASP A 16 0.55 -1.55 34.83
C ASP A 16 1.45 -2.71 34.35
N GLY A 17 2.44 -2.41 33.50
CA GLY A 17 3.47 -3.33 33.02
C GLY A 17 3.34 -3.68 31.54
N LEU A 18 3.77 -4.89 31.17
CA LEU A 18 3.76 -5.35 29.78
C LEU A 18 2.39 -5.89 29.38
N ASN A 19 1.90 -5.51 28.19
CA ASN A 19 0.65 -6.07 27.63
C ASN A 19 0.82 -7.49 27.04
N PHE A 20 1.96 -8.14 27.26
CA PHE A 20 2.32 -9.46 26.77
C PHE A 20 3.25 -10.17 27.77
N ASN A 21 3.28 -11.51 27.71
CA ASN A 21 4.19 -12.28 28.54
C ASN A 21 5.53 -12.48 27.83
N LYS A 22 6.59 -11.84 28.34
CA LYS A 22 7.94 -11.89 27.75
C LYS A 22 8.56 -13.30 27.75
N ASP A 23 8.13 -14.16 28.66
CA ASP A 23 8.72 -15.49 28.86
C ASP A 23 8.11 -16.53 27.90
N THR A 24 6.92 -16.26 27.35
CA THR A 24 6.22 -17.17 26.44
C THR A 24 6.15 -16.68 24.99
N VAL A 25 6.24 -15.36 24.77
CA VAL A 25 6.18 -14.80 23.41
C VAL A 25 7.55 -14.89 22.73
N ILE A 26 7.61 -15.73 21.70
CA ILE A 26 8.81 -15.96 20.88
C ILE A 26 8.70 -15.19 19.57
N ASN A 27 9.77 -14.45 19.23
CA ASN A 27 9.90 -13.78 17.95
C ASN A 27 10.08 -14.83 16.83
N PRO A 28 9.20 -14.88 15.82
CA PRO A 28 9.26 -15.91 14.78
C PRO A 28 10.43 -15.75 13.81
N ILE A 29 11.11 -14.59 13.77
CA ILE A 29 12.28 -14.33 12.92
C ILE A 29 13.54 -14.82 13.63
N THR A 30 13.79 -14.32 14.85
CA THR A 30 15.02 -14.63 15.60
C THR A 30 14.96 -15.94 16.37
N LYS A 31 13.75 -16.49 16.58
CA LYS A 31 13.48 -17.64 17.47
C LYS A 31 13.88 -17.41 18.92
N LEU A 32 14.02 -16.14 19.33
CA LEU A 32 14.35 -15.70 20.69
C LEU A 32 13.17 -14.95 21.32
N PRO A 33 13.16 -14.75 22.65
CA PRO A 33 12.20 -13.87 23.31
C PRO A 33 12.21 -12.45 22.72
N VAL A 34 11.06 -11.77 22.81
CA VAL A 34 10.93 -10.37 22.36
C VAL A 34 11.81 -9.45 23.23
N ALA A 35 12.71 -8.72 22.59
CA ALA A 35 13.69 -7.85 23.26
C ALA A 35 13.28 -6.37 23.33
N THR A 36 12.33 -5.94 22.50
CA THR A 36 11.91 -4.53 22.38
C THR A 36 10.40 -4.42 22.29
N TRP A 37 9.87 -3.27 22.72
CA TRP A 37 8.44 -2.93 22.74
C TRP A 37 8.27 -1.40 22.85
N TYR A 38 7.05 -0.90 22.65
CA TYR A 38 6.73 0.52 22.82
C TYR A 38 6.67 0.88 24.31
N LYS A 39 7.37 1.94 24.70
CA LYS A 39 7.31 2.51 26.05
C LYS A 39 6.14 3.48 26.17
N LYS A 40 5.82 3.90 27.39
CA LYS A 40 4.77 4.87 27.68
C LYS A 40 4.90 6.12 26.79
N GLY A 41 3.83 6.44 26.07
CA GLY A 41 3.75 7.59 25.15
C GLY A 41 4.33 7.35 23.75
N GLU A 42 5.01 6.23 23.53
CA GLU A 42 5.50 5.86 22.21
C GLU A 42 4.40 5.23 21.36
N THR A 43 4.34 5.63 20.10
CA THR A 43 3.38 5.11 19.12
C THR A 43 4.13 4.57 17.91
N TRP A 44 3.43 3.80 17.06
CA TRP A 44 3.93 3.40 15.75
C TRP A 44 4.51 4.58 14.97
N GLY A 45 3.76 5.68 14.88
CA GLY A 45 4.16 6.89 14.17
C GLY A 45 5.36 7.58 14.79
N SER A 46 5.44 7.67 16.12
CA SER A 46 6.58 8.32 16.78
C SER A 46 7.87 7.50 16.68
N LYS A 47 7.77 6.17 16.66
CA LYS A 47 8.95 5.28 16.54
C LYS A 47 9.47 5.19 15.11
N PHE A 48 8.60 4.96 14.13
CA PHE A 48 9.01 4.73 12.73
C PHE A 48 9.05 6.01 11.88
N GLY A 49 8.60 7.14 12.44
CA GLY A 49 8.72 8.46 11.82
C GLY A 49 8.18 8.49 10.39
N GLY A 50 8.96 9.03 9.46
CA GLY A 50 8.58 9.18 8.05
C GLY A 50 8.34 7.86 7.31
N LEU A 51 8.77 6.71 7.85
CA LEU A 51 8.53 5.40 7.24
C LEU A 51 7.16 4.82 7.62
N ALA A 52 6.59 5.25 8.75
CA ALA A 52 5.44 4.62 9.38
C ALA A 52 4.26 4.42 8.42
N ASN A 53 3.94 5.42 7.60
CA ASN A 53 2.81 5.34 6.67
C ASN A 53 3.09 4.33 5.55
N ALA A 54 4.19 4.48 4.79
CA ALA A 54 4.49 3.59 3.67
C ALA A 54 4.69 2.13 4.12
N TYR A 55 5.26 1.93 5.30
CA TYR A 55 5.47 0.62 5.88
C TYR A 55 4.14 -0.05 6.24
N GLU A 56 3.22 0.69 6.86
CA GLU A 56 1.90 0.18 7.21
C GLU A 56 1.03 -0.09 5.97
N GLU A 57 1.10 0.76 4.95
CA GLU A 57 0.47 0.50 3.65
C GLU A 57 1.02 -0.78 3.00
N CYS A 58 2.33 -1.01 3.09
CA CYS A 58 2.95 -2.23 2.58
C CYS A 58 2.41 -3.47 3.28
N ARG A 59 2.29 -3.41 4.61
CA ARG A 59 1.71 -4.52 5.38
C ARG A 59 0.25 -4.76 4.98
N ALA A 60 -0.57 -3.71 4.87
CA ALA A 60 -1.98 -3.86 4.52
C ALA A 60 -2.19 -4.38 3.08
N GLU A 61 -1.46 -3.87 2.10
CA GLU A 61 -1.52 -4.33 0.72
C GLU A 61 -0.96 -5.77 0.56
N ALA A 62 0.06 -6.15 1.34
CA ALA A 62 0.56 -7.51 1.38
C ALA A 62 -0.45 -8.50 1.99
N VAL A 63 -1.23 -8.09 3.01
CA VAL A 63 -2.34 -8.91 3.53
C VAL A 63 -3.40 -9.13 2.45
N ALA A 64 -3.71 -8.09 1.66
CA ALA A 64 -4.66 -8.23 0.55
C ALA A 64 -4.19 -9.25 -0.49
N LEU A 65 -2.90 -9.29 -0.82
CA LEU A 65 -2.36 -10.34 -1.70
C LEU A 65 -2.40 -11.73 -1.06
N PHE A 66 -2.06 -11.84 0.23
CA PHE A 66 -1.97 -13.12 0.92
C PHE A 66 -3.34 -13.78 1.10
N LEU A 67 -4.35 -12.99 1.50
CA LEU A 67 -5.71 -13.46 1.77
C LEU A 67 -6.62 -13.38 0.53
N GLY A 68 -6.34 -12.51 -0.43
CA GLY A 68 -7.16 -12.32 -1.64
C GLY A 68 -7.20 -13.53 -2.57
N MET A 69 -6.48 -14.60 -2.23
CA MET A 69 -6.52 -15.90 -2.90
C MET A 69 -7.43 -16.92 -2.23
N GLU A 70 -7.89 -16.64 -1.00
CA GLU A 70 -8.72 -17.56 -0.22
C GLU A 70 -10.11 -17.68 -0.86
N ARG A 71 -10.48 -18.91 -1.19
CA ARG A 71 -11.70 -19.22 -1.94
C ARG A 71 -12.94 -18.79 -1.18
N ASP A 72 -12.98 -19.05 0.13
CA ASP A 72 -14.09 -18.69 1.01
C ASP A 72 -14.27 -17.18 1.11
N LEU A 73 -13.17 -16.41 1.10
CA LEU A 73 -13.25 -14.94 1.07
C LEU A 73 -13.81 -14.46 -0.27
N LEU A 74 -13.36 -15.02 -1.39
CA LEU A 74 -13.85 -14.65 -2.72
C LEU A 74 -15.35 -14.96 -2.91
N GLN A 75 -15.86 -16.01 -2.27
CA GLN A 75 -17.29 -16.34 -2.29
C GLN A 75 -18.15 -15.25 -1.63
N ILE A 76 -17.67 -14.60 -0.56
CA ILE A 76 -18.37 -13.46 0.07
C ILE A 76 -18.59 -12.32 -0.94
N PHE A 77 -17.69 -12.16 -1.92
CA PHE A 77 -17.79 -11.18 -3.00
C PHE A 77 -18.59 -11.70 -4.23
N ASN A 78 -19.33 -12.79 -4.09
CA ASN A 78 -20.07 -13.46 -5.16
C ASN A 78 -19.19 -13.91 -6.35
N VAL A 79 -17.91 -14.18 -6.11
CA VAL A 79 -17.01 -14.77 -7.12
C VAL A 79 -17.13 -16.28 -7.03
N ALA A 80 -18.10 -16.84 -7.76
CA ALA A 80 -18.66 -18.16 -7.45
C ALA A 80 -17.87 -19.36 -7.99
N THR A 81 -17.26 -19.25 -9.19
CA THR A 81 -16.59 -20.40 -9.81
C THR A 81 -15.07 -20.32 -9.66
N THR A 82 -14.42 -21.49 -9.63
CA THR A 82 -12.96 -21.61 -9.51
C THR A 82 -12.25 -20.82 -10.61
N GLU A 83 -12.77 -20.85 -11.84
CA GLU A 83 -12.20 -20.18 -13.00
C GLU A 83 -12.21 -18.66 -12.83
N VAL A 84 -13.34 -18.07 -12.42
CA VAL A 84 -13.44 -16.61 -12.20
C VAL A 84 -12.58 -16.18 -11.01
N GLN A 85 -12.55 -16.99 -9.95
CA GLN A 85 -11.69 -16.73 -8.81
C GLN A 85 -10.20 -16.75 -9.18
N ASP A 86 -9.75 -17.67 -10.05
CA ASP A 86 -8.36 -17.70 -10.51
C ASP A 86 -8.02 -16.50 -11.41
N GLN A 87 -8.98 -16.03 -12.21
CA GLN A 87 -8.81 -14.77 -12.96
C GLN A 87 -8.70 -13.56 -12.03
N VAL A 88 -9.54 -13.47 -10.99
CA VAL A 88 -9.47 -12.39 -9.98
C VAL A 88 -8.12 -12.40 -9.27
N VAL A 89 -7.64 -13.58 -8.86
CA VAL A 89 -6.33 -13.74 -8.23
C VAL A 89 -5.20 -13.30 -9.17
N HIS A 90 -5.24 -13.76 -10.43
CA HIS A 90 -4.26 -13.34 -11.43
C HIS A 90 -4.23 -11.80 -11.57
N ILE A 91 -5.39 -11.17 -11.76
CA ILE A 91 -5.47 -9.71 -11.95
C ILE A 91 -5.08 -8.95 -10.68
N LEU A 92 -5.45 -9.43 -9.49
CA LEU A 92 -5.04 -8.83 -8.21
C LEU A 92 -3.51 -8.73 -8.11
N TRP A 93 -2.81 -9.83 -8.39
CA TRP A 93 -1.35 -9.91 -8.32
C TRP A 93 -0.67 -9.12 -9.44
N LEU A 94 -1.17 -9.24 -10.67
CA LEU A 94 -0.62 -8.49 -11.82
C LEU A 94 -0.80 -6.98 -11.61
N ASN A 95 -1.93 -6.54 -11.07
CA ASN A 95 -2.19 -5.13 -10.78
C ASN A 95 -1.23 -4.59 -9.71
N MET A 96 -0.92 -5.37 -8.66
CA MET A 96 0.08 -4.99 -7.66
C MET A 96 1.45 -4.75 -8.29
N ILE A 97 1.91 -5.70 -9.09
CA ILE A 97 3.22 -5.67 -9.74
C ILE A 97 3.31 -4.50 -10.72
N ARG A 98 2.27 -4.31 -11.54
CA ARG A 98 2.14 -3.14 -12.41
C ARG A 98 2.17 -1.84 -11.60
N ALA A 99 1.47 -1.78 -10.47
CA ALA A 99 1.42 -0.58 -9.64
C ALA A 99 2.77 -0.31 -8.93
N GLY A 100 3.54 -1.34 -8.59
CA GLY A 100 4.93 -1.19 -8.11
C GLY A 100 5.82 -0.50 -9.16
N LEU A 101 5.73 -0.93 -10.42
CA LEU A 101 6.48 -0.30 -11.53
C LEU A 101 6.02 1.13 -11.81
N VAL A 102 4.72 1.34 -11.98
CA VAL A 102 4.15 2.69 -12.19
C VAL A 102 4.44 3.60 -10.99
N GLY A 103 4.62 3.03 -9.80
CA GLY A 103 5.00 3.75 -8.59
C GLY A 103 6.28 4.55 -8.70
N LEU A 104 7.21 4.17 -9.59
CA LEU A 104 8.45 4.89 -9.84
C LEU A 104 8.24 6.35 -10.27
N GLU A 105 7.06 6.69 -10.82
CA GLU A 105 6.65 8.08 -11.06
C GLU A 105 6.80 8.96 -9.79
N PHE A 106 6.53 8.37 -8.62
CA PHE A 106 6.53 9.05 -7.32
C PHE A 106 7.88 8.98 -6.60
N TYR A 107 8.89 8.36 -7.21
CA TYR A 107 10.26 8.41 -6.72
C TYR A 107 11.01 9.59 -7.34
N SER A 108 11.80 10.27 -6.52
CA SER A 108 12.66 11.40 -6.91
C SER A 108 14.12 10.93 -6.89
N PRO A 109 14.74 10.62 -8.05
CA PRO A 109 16.12 10.12 -8.10
C PRO A 109 17.13 11.05 -7.43
N ASP A 110 17.05 12.36 -7.70
CA ASP A 110 17.99 13.36 -7.17
C ASP A 110 17.96 13.48 -5.64
N LEU A 111 16.78 13.27 -5.05
CA LEU A 111 16.57 13.35 -3.60
C LEU A 111 16.60 11.98 -2.93
N LYS A 112 16.69 10.90 -3.72
CA LYS A 112 16.51 9.51 -3.29
C LYS A 112 15.28 9.30 -2.41
N GLN A 113 14.17 9.96 -2.76
CA GLN A 113 12.99 10.07 -1.90
C GLN A 113 11.71 9.65 -2.62
N TRP A 114 10.91 8.84 -1.93
CA TRP A 114 9.54 8.51 -2.32
C TRP A 114 8.56 9.59 -1.85
N ARG A 115 7.67 10.02 -2.75
CA ARG A 115 6.68 11.10 -2.51
C ARG A 115 5.25 10.59 -2.26
N GLN A 116 5.01 9.28 -2.33
CA GLN A 116 3.68 8.69 -2.11
C GLN A 116 3.81 7.35 -1.39
N ALA A 117 3.23 7.25 -0.20
CA ALA A 117 3.35 6.11 0.71
C ALA A 117 2.92 4.78 0.08
N HIS A 118 1.75 4.71 -0.54
CA HIS A 118 1.23 3.48 -1.15
C HIS A 118 2.07 3.06 -2.37
N MET A 119 2.59 4.00 -3.16
CA MET A 119 3.46 3.62 -4.29
C MET A 119 4.79 3.06 -3.81
N ARG A 120 5.36 3.62 -2.72
CA ARG A 120 6.55 3.04 -2.08
C ARG A 120 6.28 1.63 -1.54
N ALA A 121 5.11 1.43 -0.91
CA ALA A 121 4.65 0.13 -0.45
C ALA A 121 4.55 -0.90 -1.59
N ARG A 122 3.91 -0.53 -2.70
CA ARG A 122 3.76 -1.40 -3.89
C ARG A 122 5.11 -1.74 -4.51
N PHE A 123 6.05 -0.80 -4.51
CA PHE A 123 7.42 -1.06 -4.96
C PHE A 123 8.15 -2.02 -4.01
N CYS A 124 7.96 -1.90 -2.69
CA CYS A 124 8.47 -2.88 -1.72
C CYS A 124 7.96 -4.30 -2.00
N ILE A 125 6.66 -4.44 -2.27
CA ILE A 125 6.04 -5.72 -2.63
C ILE A 125 6.61 -6.26 -3.95
N LEU A 126 6.75 -5.41 -4.97
CA LEU A 126 7.39 -5.78 -6.24
C LEU A 126 8.82 -6.29 -6.02
N GLN A 127 9.64 -5.53 -5.28
CA GLN A 127 11.03 -5.88 -4.98
C GLN A 127 11.10 -7.23 -4.25
N LYS A 128 10.20 -7.48 -3.29
CA LYS A 128 10.12 -8.78 -2.61
C LYS A 128 9.85 -9.93 -3.57
N LEU A 129 8.91 -9.75 -4.50
CA LEU A 129 8.51 -10.78 -5.45
C LEU A 129 9.57 -11.03 -6.53
N LEU A 130 10.36 -10.01 -6.89
CA LEU A 130 11.51 -10.17 -7.79
C LEU A 130 12.63 -11.04 -7.21
N LEU A 131 12.67 -11.22 -5.88
CA LEU A 131 13.58 -12.18 -5.26
C LEU A 131 13.20 -13.65 -5.56
N VAL A 132 12.01 -13.91 -6.10
CA VAL A 132 11.59 -15.24 -6.57
C VAL A 132 11.99 -15.39 -8.04
N PRO A 133 13.04 -16.18 -8.37
CA PRO A 133 13.57 -16.22 -9.73
C PRO A 133 12.53 -16.71 -10.74
N GLY A 134 12.39 -15.97 -11.84
CA GLY A 134 11.46 -16.28 -12.93
C GLY A 134 9.98 -16.11 -12.60
N PHE A 135 9.61 -15.58 -11.42
CA PHE A 135 8.21 -15.35 -11.07
C PHE A 135 7.64 -14.13 -11.80
N ILE A 136 8.44 -13.06 -11.93
CA ILE A 136 8.09 -11.84 -12.65
C ILE A 136 9.06 -11.68 -13.82
N ASN A 137 8.53 -11.34 -14.98
CA ASN A 137 9.31 -10.99 -16.16
C ASN A 137 8.94 -9.57 -16.60
N ILE A 138 9.94 -8.71 -16.74
CA ILE A 138 9.81 -7.32 -17.17
C ILE A 138 10.62 -7.16 -18.45
N GLN A 139 9.97 -6.80 -19.54
CA GLN A 139 10.59 -6.67 -20.85
C GLN A 139 10.30 -5.30 -21.44
N HIS A 140 11.34 -4.68 -21.99
CA HIS A 140 11.16 -3.54 -22.87
C HIS A 140 10.65 -4.02 -24.24
N ASP A 141 9.84 -3.20 -24.90
CA ASP A 141 9.60 -3.38 -26.32
C ASP A 141 10.90 -3.13 -27.13
N ALA A 142 10.91 -3.55 -28.39
CA ALA A 142 12.10 -3.42 -29.25
C ALA A 142 12.57 -1.95 -29.41
N ALA A 143 11.68 -0.98 -29.19
CA ALA A 143 11.96 0.44 -29.29
C ALA A 143 12.34 1.11 -27.94
N GLY A 144 12.26 0.40 -26.81
CA GLY A 144 12.47 0.95 -25.47
C GLY A 144 11.43 1.98 -25.03
N LYS A 145 10.26 2.03 -25.67
CA LYS A 145 9.17 2.98 -25.41
C LYS A 145 8.07 2.41 -24.53
N ALA A 146 8.01 1.10 -24.37
CA ALA A 146 7.01 0.42 -23.57
C ALA A 146 7.62 -0.71 -22.74
N LEU A 147 6.89 -1.08 -21.69
CA LEU A 147 7.21 -2.19 -20.80
C LEU A 147 6.06 -3.19 -20.82
N THR A 148 6.40 -4.46 -21.01
CA THR A 148 5.49 -5.59 -20.79
C THR A 148 5.91 -6.26 -19.49
N VAL A 149 4.95 -6.45 -18.59
CA VAL A 149 5.15 -7.23 -17.37
C VAL A 149 4.26 -8.45 -17.39
N SER A 150 4.83 -9.61 -17.06
CA SER A 150 4.12 -10.87 -16.93
C SER A 150 4.51 -11.58 -15.63
N ILE A 151 3.61 -12.44 -15.15
CA ILE A 151 3.81 -13.24 -13.94
C ILE A 151 3.51 -14.69 -14.23
N ASP A 152 4.22 -15.60 -13.56
CA ASP A 152 3.89 -17.02 -13.60
C ASP A 152 2.71 -17.32 -12.67
N VAL A 153 1.52 -17.40 -13.26
CA VAL A 153 0.25 -17.60 -12.53
C VAL A 153 0.25 -18.91 -11.73
N SER A 154 0.94 -19.95 -12.21
CA SER A 154 0.99 -21.25 -11.54
C SER A 154 1.72 -21.20 -10.19
N ARG A 155 2.59 -20.20 -10.01
CA ARG A 155 3.44 -20.02 -8.83
C ARG A 155 2.90 -19.00 -7.82
N ILE A 156 1.76 -18.36 -8.11
CA ILE A 156 1.13 -17.38 -7.21
C ILE A 156 0.81 -18.01 -5.85
N ARG A 157 0.15 -19.19 -5.84
CA ARG A 157 -0.29 -19.86 -4.60
C ARG A 157 0.83 -20.60 -3.87
N THR A 158 2.03 -20.69 -4.45
CA THR A 158 3.19 -21.38 -3.89
C THR A 158 4.27 -20.38 -3.49
N GLU A 159 5.26 -20.14 -4.33
CA GLU A 159 6.43 -19.30 -4.03
C GLU A 159 6.06 -17.83 -3.92
N GLY A 160 5.11 -17.34 -4.73
CA GLY A 160 4.58 -15.99 -4.59
C GLY A 160 3.96 -15.77 -3.21
N ARG A 161 3.04 -16.67 -2.80
CA ARG A 161 2.41 -16.66 -1.48
C ARG A 161 3.45 -16.75 -0.35
N ALA A 162 4.45 -17.61 -0.49
CA ALA A 162 5.52 -17.75 0.49
C ALA A 162 6.32 -16.45 0.64
N ALA A 163 6.68 -15.79 -0.47
CA ALA A 163 7.41 -14.52 -0.45
C ALA A 163 6.61 -13.40 0.22
N ILE A 164 5.30 -13.31 -0.04
CA ILE A 164 4.41 -12.34 0.61
C ILE A 164 4.22 -12.67 2.10
N GLY A 165 4.07 -13.95 2.46
CA GLY A 165 3.97 -14.38 3.86
C GLY A 165 5.23 -14.05 4.66
N ASP A 166 6.40 -14.22 4.06
CA ASP A 166 7.69 -13.83 4.65
C ASP A 166 7.79 -12.32 4.83
N LEU A 167 7.40 -11.54 3.81
CA LEU A 167 7.32 -10.07 3.91
C LEU A 167 6.39 -9.63 5.05
N LEU A 168 5.18 -10.21 5.12
CA LEU A 168 4.23 -9.92 6.19
C LEU A 168 4.78 -10.23 7.57
N THR A 169 5.50 -11.35 7.70
CA THR A 169 6.12 -11.75 8.96
C THR A 169 7.13 -10.69 9.41
N HIS A 170 8.04 -10.27 8.53
CA HIS A 170 9.02 -9.23 8.82
C HIS A 170 8.35 -7.90 9.16
N LEU A 171 7.43 -7.44 8.30
CA LEU A 171 6.71 -6.18 8.51
C LEU A 171 5.99 -6.16 9.86
N ASN A 172 5.21 -7.20 10.14
CA ASN A 172 4.41 -7.24 11.36
C ASN A 172 5.26 -7.41 12.62
N VAL A 173 6.32 -8.21 12.60
CA VAL A 173 7.16 -8.44 13.78
C VAL A 173 7.93 -7.18 14.16
N HIS A 174 8.56 -6.49 13.20
CA HIS A 174 9.26 -5.24 13.51
C HIS A 174 8.31 -4.16 14.02
N LYS A 175 7.11 -4.05 13.41
CA LYS A 175 6.05 -3.16 13.90
C LYS A 175 5.62 -3.53 15.32
N ALA A 176 5.28 -4.79 15.58
CA ALA A 176 4.76 -5.25 16.87
C ALA A 176 5.74 -5.02 18.02
N THR A 177 7.04 -5.22 17.75
CA THR A 177 8.12 -5.16 18.74
C THR A 177 8.79 -3.79 18.85
N ALA A 178 8.25 -2.74 18.20
CA ALA A 178 8.91 -1.43 18.13
C ALA A 178 10.38 -1.48 17.66
N ASN A 179 10.76 -2.48 16.87
CA ASN A 179 12.13 -2.66 16.38
C ASN A 179 12.37 -1.75 15.17
N VAL A 180 12.58 -0.47 15.46
CA VAL A 180 12.81 0.57 14.45
C VAL A 180 14.11 0.36 13.69
N VAL A 181 15.16 -0.16 14.31
CA VAL A 181 16.49 -0.28 13.68
C VAL A 181 16.43 -1.30 12.55
N ASP A 182 16.04 -2.53 12.85
CA ASP A 182 15.98 -3.58 11.82
C ASP A 182 14.79 -3.37 10.89
N GLY A 183 13.66 -2.88 11.42
CA GLY A 183 12.47 -2.60 10.63
C GLY A 183 12.74 -1.52 9.56
N SER A 184 13.36 -0.41 9.94
CA SER A 184 13.68 0.66 8.99
C SER A 184 14.67 0.16 7.94
N LYS A 185 15.74 -0.53 8.36
CA LYS A 185 16.72 -1.12 7.44
C LYS A 185 16.06 -2.07 6.43
N PHE A 186 15.28 -3.03 6.90
CA PHE A 186 14.57 -4.00 6.06
C PHE A 186 13.68 -3.31 5.01
N PHE A 187 12.90 -2.31 5.43
CA PHE A 187 11.99 -1.62 4.53
C PHE A 187 12.72 -0.68 3.57
N GLU A 188 13.78 -0.02 4.01
CA GLU A 188 14.61 0.82 3.15
C GLU A 188 15.35 0.01 2.09
N GLU A 189 15.92 -1.14 2.45
CA GLU A 189 16.58 -2.04 1.48
C GLU A 189 15.59 -2.50 0.40
N LEU A 190 14.38 -2.91 0.78
CA LEU A 190 13.33 -3.30 -0.18
C LEU A 190 12.69 -2.12 -0.93
N THR A 191 12.95 -0.87 -0.52
CA THR A 191 12.44 0.33 -1.22
C THR A 191 13.53 1.19 -1.84
N ALA A 192 14.77 0.71 -1.83
CA ALA A 192 15.88 1.29 -2.56
C ALA A 192 15.65 1.09 -4.07
N VAL A 193 15.81 2.18 -4.83
CA VAL A 193 15.61 2.17 -6.29
C VAL A 193 16.98 2.11 -6.95
N SER A 194 17.28 1.00 -7.62
CA SER A 194 18.53 0.81 -8.37
C SER A 194 18.56 1.64 -9.65
N ASP A 195 19.74 1.77 -10.26
CA ASP A 195 19.91 2.48 -11.54
C ASP A 195 19.07 1.84 -12.67
N GLU A 196 18.88 0.52 -12.63
CA GLU A 196 17.97 -0.18 -13.55
C GLU A 196 16.53 0.33 -13.42
N PHE A 197 16.02 0.46 -12.19
CA PHE A 197 14.69 1.01 -11.97
C PHE A 197 14.60 2.52 -12.24
N VAL A 198 15.69 3.27 -12.08
CA VAL A 198 15.77 4.66 -12.54
C VAL A 198 15.67 4.75 -14.06
N ALA A 199 16.27 3.82 -14.81
CA ALA A 199 16.11 3.75 -16.26
C ALA A 199 14.66 3.39 -16.65
N ILE A 200 14.07 2.37 -16.01
CA ILE A 200 12.65 1.99 -16.19
C ILE A 200 11.72 3.18 -15.91
N ARG A 201 12.04 3.99 -14.89
CA ARG A 201 11.27 5.19 -14.54
C ARG A 201 11.15 6.16 -15.72
N ALA A 202 12.18 6.31 -16.56
CA ALA A 202 12.11 7.20 -17.73
C ALA A 202 10.98 6.76 -18.69
N THR A 203 10.85 5.46 -18.93
CA THR A 203 9.76 4.87 -19.74
C THR A 203 8.40 5.04 -19.05
N ILE A 204 8.31 4.85 -17.73
CA ILE A 204 7.06 5.08 -16.98
C ILE A 204 6.61 6.55 -17.10
N MET A 205 7.54 7.49 -16.99
CA MET A 205 7.25 8.92 -17.08
C MET A 205 6.75 9.33 -18.47
N SER A 206 7.26 8.72 -19.55
CA SER A 206 6.79 9.02 -20.92
C SER A 206 5.37 8.52 -21.19
N LEU A 207 4.90 7.50 -20.45
CA LEU A 207 3.57 6.89 -20.55
C LEU A 207 2.56 7.45 -19.53
N ARG A 208 2.98 8.41 -18.69
CA ARG A 208 2.17 8.95 -17.59
C ARG A 208 0.86 9.55 -18.11
N LYS A 209 -0.24 9.24 -17.41
CA LYS A 209 -1.54 9.88 -17.61
C LYS A 209 -1.86 10.81 -16.44
N PRO A 210 -2.49 11.98 -16.67
CA PRO A 210 -2.93 12.85 -15.59
C PRO A 210 -3.96 12.14 -14.70
N ARG A 211 -3.95 12.45 -13.40
CA ARG A 211 -4.96 11.93 -12.46
C ARG A 211 -6.32 12.56 -12.74
N LYS A 212 -7.37 11.75 -12.65
CA LYS A 212 -8.75 12.24 -12.68
C LYS A 212 -9.01 13.17 -11.49
N GLN A 213 -9.80 14.21 -11.72
CA GLN A 213 -10.33 15.10 -10.69
C GLN A 213 -11.82 14.79 -10.51
N PHE A 214 -12.35 15.02 -9.30
CA PHE A 214 -13.76 14.89 -9.00
C PHE A 214 -14.35 16.27 -8.74
N VAL A 215 -15.43 16.59 -9.42
CA VAL A 215 -16.25 17.77 -9.10
C VAL A 215 -17.21 17.35 -7.99
N GLN A 216 -17.17 18.06 -6.86
CA GLN A 216 -17.95 17.71 -5.68
C GLN A 216 -19.24 18.54 -5.64
N ALA A 217 -20.37 17.87 -5.40
CA ALA A 217 -21.64 18.53 -5.12
C ALA A 217 -21.61 19.30 -3.80
N HIS A 218 -22.55 20.23 -3.66
CA HIS A 218 -22.82 20.95 -2.41
C HIS A 218 -24.16 20.53 -1.81
N THR A 219 -24.34 20.87 -0.55
CA THR A 219 -25.63 20.84 0.13
C THR A 219 -26.03 22.24 0.54
N ARG A 220 -27.32 22.56 0.40
CA ARG A 220 -27.91 23.83 0.83
C ARG A 220 -29.20 23.59 1.60
N LEU A 221 -29.44 24.39 2.63
CA LEU A 221 -30.76 24.41 3.27
C LEU A 221 -31.76 25.09 2.33
N THR A 222 -32.98 24.55 2.26
CA THR A 222 -34.09 25.25 1.62
C THR A 222 -34.34 26.59 2.29
N ALA A 223 -34.99 27.52 1.59
CA ALA A 223 -35.24 28.88 2.11
C ALA A 223 -36.06 28.90 3.42
N ASP A 224 -36.89 27.88 3.66
CA ASP A 224 -37.66 27.72 4.90
C ASP A 224 -36.89 26.95 6.00
N GLY A 225 -35.69 26.48 5.71
CA GLY A 225 -34.78 25.79 6.63
C GLY A 225 -35.20 24.38 7.01
N LYS A 226 -36.17 23.77 6.29
CA LYS A 226 -36.73 22.46 6.67
C LYS A 226 -36.09 21.28 5.96
N ASP A 227 -35.59 21.49 4.75
CA ASP A 227 -35.01 20.46 3.91
C ASP A 227 -33.59 20.83 3.45
N VAL A 228 -32.88 19.84 2.91
CA VAL A 228 -31.53 20.01 2.32
C VAL A 228 -31.59 19.64 0.85
N GLU A 229 -31.16 20.57 0.00
CA GLU A 229 -31.01 20.39 -1.44
C GLU A 229 -29.58 19.98 -1.79
N LEU A 230 -29.46 19.04 -2.73
CA LEU A 230 -28.19 18.68 -3.35
C LEU A 230 -27.98 19.54 -4.61
N VAL A 231 -26.86 20.26 -4.65
CA VAL A 231 -26.48 21.08 -5.80
C VAL A 231 -25.31 20.40 -6.51
N GLU A 232 -25.60 19.84 -7.67
CA GLU A 232 -24.60 19.17 -8.51
C GLU A 232 -24.00 20.14 -9.53
N PHE A 233 -22.74 19.91 -9.85
CA PHE A 233 -21.99 20.66 -10.86
C PHE A 233 -21.53 19.70 -11.95
N GLU A 234 -21.38 20.22 -13.17
CA GLU A 234 -20.90 19.42 -14.30
C GLU A 234 -19.48 18.88 -14.04
N GLY A 235 -19.21 17.65 -14.49
CA GLY A 235 -17.88 17.05 -14.49
C GLY A 235 -16.91 17.66 -15.52
N SER A 236 -16.78 18.99 -15.52
CA SER A 236 -15.98 19.80 -16.43
C SER A 236 -15.03 20.72 -15.67
N VAL A 237 -14.09 21.37 -16.37
CA VAL A 237 -13.21 22.39 -15.77
C VAL A 237 -14.05 23.55 -15.23
N ASP A 238 -15.04 23.99 -16.00
CA ASP A 238 -15.94 25.08 -15.61
C ASP A 238 -16.80 24.67 -14.41
N GLY A 239 -17.32 23.44 -14.38
CA GLY A 239 -18.06 22.91 -13.23
C GLY A 239 -17.21 22.83 -11.96
N ALA A 240 -15.92 22.46 -12.07
CA ALA A 240 -14.99 22.48 -10.95
C ALA A 240 -14.75 23.89 -10.39
N ILE A 241 -14.58 24.88 -11.28
CA ILE A 241 -14.41 26.29 -10.89
C ILE A 241 -15.69 26.81 -10.25
N HIS A 242 -16.84 26.51 -10.85
CA HIS A 242 -18.14 26.93 -10.36
C HIS A 242 -18.40 26.40 -8.94
N ALA A 243 -18.18 25.10 -8.73
CA ALA A 243 -18.27 24.49 -7.41
C ALA A 243 -17.37 25.21 -6.39
N LEU A 244 -16.12 25.53 -6.75
CA LEU A 244 -15.22 26.20 -5.82
C LEU A 244 -15.65 27.63 -5.50
N VAL A 245 -16.02 28.42 -6.51
CA VAL A 245 -16.47 29.81 -6.34
C VAL A 245 -17.75 29.87 -5.51
N GLU A 246 -18.70 28.98 -5.79
CA GLU A 246 -19.97 28.96 -5.09
C GLU A 246 -19.80 28.59 -3.61
N ARG A 247 -18.92 27.62 -3.31
CA ARG A 247 -18.58 27.24 -1.93
C ARG A 247 -18.06 28.43 -1.13
N HIS A 248 -17.21 29.24 -1.76
CA HIS A 248 -16.51 30.33 -1.09
C HIS A 248 -17.19 31.68 -1.18
N ARG A 249 -18.26 31.80 -1.96
CA ARG A 249 -19.21 32.92 -1.85
C ARG A 249 -19.97 32.85 -0.52
N ASP A 250 -20.37 31.64 -0.13
CA ASP A 250 -21.15 31.39 1.08
C ASP A 250 -20.25 31.27 2.33
N ILE A 251 -19.01 30.80 2.18
CA ILE A 251 -18.01 30.70 3.24
C ILE A 251 -16.67 31.26 2.74
N PRO A 252 -16.37 32.55 2.97
CA PRO A 252 -15.15 33.20 2.50
C PRO A 252 -13.89 32.42 2.89
N LEU A 253 -12.94 32.33 1.95
CA LEU A 253 -11.58 31.97 2.28
C LEU A 253 -10.96 33.20 2.95
N PHE A 254 -10.76 33.10 4.27
CA PHE A 254 -10.27 34.13 5.19
C PHE A 254 -11.33 35.12 5.68
#